data_AF-A6I7L5-F1
#
_entry.id   AF-A6I7L5-F1
#
_cell.length_a   1.000
_cell.length_b   1.000
_cell.length_c   1.000
_cell.angle_alpha   90.00
_cell.angle_beta   90.00
_cell.angle_gamma   90.00
#
_symmetry.space_group_name_H-M   'P 1'
#
loop_
_entity.id
_entity.type
_entity.pdbx_description
1 polymer ?
#
loop_
_entity_poly.entity_id
_entity_poly.type
_entity_poly.pdbx_seq_one_letter_code
_entity_poly.pdbx_strand_id
1 'polypeptide(L)'
;MRQEVQEFCNKQQWVEDIYEFLKAWNSQKLEDLRGSPISDYVKLVRKLKNWQERVSNMPVELLTKTKLLLLSGRDVQEELESKLNNLRKNILEQVKNECWSRNQQLMKKLTEFLRVFQTINLDIHAIAQCSQKLNEANEQYCHLEEQVEYVRSLHDLIRNHCVLFISENETLDIALLDLWEAFQFERSQVSEFLLSKRHAIVPKLQQLMAAALAELEGLLVKALSGPFMDPSQEQRSTEQQLGALENQFLNTLSNFNALCYAYRSFTGTDLHRLHFHLGMGCPTKIRVGTWGLVSSVILNKP
;
A
#
# COMPACT_ATOMS: atom_id res chain seq x y z
N MET A 1 -38.11 -54.90 10.78
CA MET A 1 -37.42 -54.10 11.81
C MET A 1 -35.97 -53.80 11.48
N ARG A 2 -34.98 -54.72 11.64
CA ARG A 2 -33.56 -54.43 11.35
C ARG A 2 -33.31 -53.91 9.93
N GLN A 3 -33.96 -54.50 8.93
CA GLN A 3 -33.86 -54.09 7.53
C GLN A 3 -34.44 -52.67 7.29
N GLU A 4 -35.57 -52.33 7.92
CA GLU A 4 -36.18 -50.98 7.83
C GLU A 4 -35.26 -49.90 8.44
N VAL A 5 -34.61 -50.21 9.56
CA VAL A 5 -33.62 -49.31 10.18
C VAL A 5 -32.39 -49.14 9.28
N GLN A 6 -31.88 -50.24 8.72
CA GLN A 6 -30.72 -50.21 7.82
C GLN A 6 -31.00 -49.37 6.56
N GLU A 7 -32.17 -49.55 5.94
CA GLU A 7 -32.59 -48.77 4.76
C GLU A 7 -32.74 -47.29 5.07
N PHE A 8 -33.24 -46.93 6.26
CA PHE A 8 -33.32 -45.55 6.70
C PHE A 8 -31.93 -44.94 6.91
N CYS A 9 -31.04 -45.62 7.63
CA CYS A 9 -29.66 -45.15 7.85
C CYS A 9 -28.88 -45.03 6.52
N ASN A 10 -29.05 -45.97 5.59
CA ASN A 10 -28.39 -45.92 4.28
C ASN A 10 -28.80 -44.68 3.47
N LYS A 11 -30.06 -44.22 3.59
CA LYS A 11 -30.53 -42.98 2.94
C LYS A 11 -29.92 -41.71 3.55
N GLN A 12 -29.34 -41.81 4.75
CA GLN A 12 -28.74 -40.70 5.50
C GLN A 12 -27.21 -40.71 5.50
N GLN A 13 -26.54 -41.51 4.66
CA GLN A 13 -25.07 -41.57 4.59
C GLN A 13 -24.40 -40.21 4.35
N TRP A 14 -25.08 -39.29 3.66
CA TRP A 14 -24.60 -37.93 3.42
C TRP A 14 -24.38 -37.10 4.69
N VAL A 15 -24.98 -37.50 5.82
CA VAL A 15 -24.76 -36.86 7.13
C VAL A 15 -23.30 -37.00 7.56
N GLU A 16 -22.67 -38.13 7.25
CA GLU A 16 -21.27 -38.40 7.57
C GLU A 16 -20.35 -37.40 6.86
N ASP A 17 -20.58 -37.12 5.58
CA ASP A 17 -19.81 -36.14 4.80
C ASP A 17 -19.87 -34.72 5.40
N ILE A 18 -21.06 -34.31 5.87
CA ILE A 18 -21.25 -33.01 6.51
C ILE A 18 -20.55 -32.98 7.86
N TYR A 19 -20.71 -34.05 8.65
CA TYR A 19 -20.14 -34.13 9.98
C TYR A 19 -18.60 -34.12 9.93
N GLU A 20 -17.99 -34.90 9.06
CA GLU A 20 -16.53 -34.92 8.87
C GLU A 20 -16.01 -33.58 8.39
N PHE A 21 -16.73 -32.89 7.49
CA PHE A 21 -16.37 -31.52 7.09
C PHE A 21 -16.43 -30.54 8.26
N LEU A 22 -17.53 -30.55 9.04
CA LEU A 22 -17.70 -29.66 10.19
C LEU A 22 -16.67 -29.92 11.28
N LYS A 23 -16.34 -31.19 11.52
CA LYS A 23 -15.31 -31.62 12.48
C LYS A 23 -13.92 -31.20 12.04
N ALA A 24 -13.65 -31.26 10.74
CA ALA A 24 -12.39 -30.79 10.18
C ALA A 24 -12.32 -29.25 10.09
N TRP A 25 -13.44 -28.54 10.29
CA TRP A 25 -13.46 -27.07 10.25
C TRP A 25 -13.01 -26.48 11.59
N ASN A 26 -11.99 -25.61 11.53
CA ASN A 26 -11.43 -24.96 12.71
C ASN A 26 -11.09 -23.48 12.41
N SER A 27 -10.62 -22.76 13.42
CA SER A 27 -10.21 -21.35 13.28
C SER A 27 -9.11 -21.16 12.24
N GLN A 28 -8.17 -22.11 12.12
CA GLN A 28 -7.09 -22.02 11.13
C GLN A 28 -7.64 -22.04 9.70
N LYS A 29 -8.56 -22.97 9.38
CA LYS A 29 -9.17 -23.03 8.04
C LYS A 29 -9.99 -21.79 7.70
N LEU A 30 -10.58 -21.16 8.71
CA LEU A 30 -11.23 -19.87 8.55
C LEU A 30 -10.18 -18.83 8.16
N GLU A 31 -9.08 -18.72 8.90
CA GLU A 31 -7.98 -17.78 8.58
C GLU A 31 -7.32 -18.06 7.23
N ASP A 32 -7.13 -19.33 6.84
CA ASP A 32 -6.58 -19.72 5.53
C ASP A 32 -7.46 -19.25 4.36
N LEU A 33 -8.76 -19.08 4.61
CA LEU A 33 -9.69 -18.55 3.62
C LEU A 33 -9.41 -17.06 3.34
N ARG A 34 -8.87 -16.30 4.30
CA ARG A 34 -8.65 -14.84 4.17
C ARG A 34 -7.76 -14.53 2.98
N GLY A 35 -8.22 -13.67 2.08
CA GLY A 35 -7.49 -13.31 0.86
C GLY A 35 -7.50 -14.37 -0.23
N SER A 36 -8.27 -15.45 -0.08
CA SER A 36 -8.47 -16.44 -1.13
C SER A 36 -9.24 -15.86 -2.32
N PRO A 37 -9.16 -16.46 -3.52
CA PRO A 37 -9.99 -16.06 -4.64
C PRO A 37 -11.48 -16.06 -4.27
N ILE A 38 -12.21 -15.03 -4.70
CA ILE A 38 -13.65 -14.86 -4.42
C ILE A 38 -14.46 -16.09 -4.85
N SER A 39 -14.03 -16.76 -5.92
CA SER A 39 -14.65 -17.99 -6.40
C SER A 39 -14.72 -19.09 -5.33
N ASP A 40 -13.76 -19.14 -4.40
CA ASP A 40 -13.69 -20.16 -3.35
C ASP A 40 -14.67 -19.86 -2.23
N TYR A 41 -14.81 -18.58 -1.84
CA TYR A 41 -15.90 -18.15 -0.96
C TYR A 41 -17.28 -18.48 -1.55
N VAL A 42 -17.51 -18.17 -2.83
CA VAL A 42 -18.79 -18.45 -3.51
C VAL A 42 -19.10 -19.95 -3.52
N LYS A 43 -18.11 -20.80 -3.84
CA LYS A 43 -18.26 -22.27 -3.80
C LYS A 43 -18.63 -22.74 -2.40
N LEU A 44 -17.93 -22.24 -1.37
CA LEU A 44 -18.17 -22.61 0.03
C LEU A 44 -19.56 -22.18 0.51
N VAL A 45 -19.95 -20.92 0.29
CA VAL A 45 -21.26 -20.41 0.71
C VAL A 45 -22.39 -21.17 0.01
N ARG A 46 -22.24 -21.48 -1.29
CA ARG A 46 -23.21 -22.31 -2.03
C ARG A 46 -23.31 -23.72 -1.44
N LYS A 47 -22.17 -24.36 -1.16
CA LYS A 47 -22.12 -25.70 -0.55
C LYS A 47 -22.85 -25.72 0.80
N LEU A 48 -22.59 -24.74 1.66
CA LEU A 48 -23.25 -24.60 2.97
C LEU A 48 -24.74 -24.38 2.83
N LYS A 49 -25.19 -23.56 1.87
CA LYS A 49 -26.62 -23.34 1.61
C LYS A 49 -27.32 -24.64 1.19
N ASN A 50 -26.73 -25.41 0.27
CA ASN A 50 -27.30 -26.67 -0.19
C ASN A 50 -27.38 -27.70 0.95
N TRP A 51 -26.35 -27.77 1.80
CA TRP A 51 -26.35 -28.65 2.97
C TRP A 51 -27.38 -28.25 4.00
N GLN A 52 -27.54 -26.94 4.25
CA GLN A 52 -28.55 -26.44 5.15
C GLN A 52 -29.96 -26.81 4.68
N GLU A 53 -30.26 -26.61 3.40
CA GLU A 53 -31.54 -27.03 2.81
C GLU A 53 -31.76 -28.54 2.90
N ARG A 54 -30.71 -29.35 2.69
CA ARG A 54 -30.78 -30.81 2.81
C ARG A 54 -31.05 -31.27 4.24
N VAL A 55 -30.40 -30.65 5.23
CA VAL A 55 -30.61 -30.94 6.65
C VAL A 55 -32.01 -30.55 7.08
N SER A 56 -32.51 -29.37 6.69
CA SER A 56 -33.86 -28.94 7.07
C SER A 56 -34.97 -29.81 6.48
N ASN A 57 -34.72 -30.45 5.32
CA ASN A 57 -35.65 -31.40 4.69
C ASN A 57 -35.46 -32.86 5.15
N MET A 58 -34.60 -33.13 6.13
CA MET A 58 -34.33 -34.48 6.63
C MET A 58 -35.56 -35.08 7.31
N PRO A 59 -35.96 -36.33 6.99
CA PRO A 59 -37.00 -37.02 7.74
C PRO A 59 -36.52 -37.31 9.17
N VAL A 60 -37.16 -36.65 10.12
CA VAL A 60 -36.77 -36.66 11.54
C VAL A 60 -37.30 -37.83 12.33
N GLU A 61 -38.27 -38.58 11.80
CA GLU A 61 -38.84 -39.71 12.51
C GLU A 61 -39.09 -40.89 11.56
N LEU A 62 -38.78 -42.10 12.05
CA LEU A 62 -39.20 -43.35 11.44
C LEU A 62 -39.87 -44.23 12.50
N LEU A 63 -41.18 -44.43 12.36
CA LEU A 63 -41.90 -45.46 13.10
C LEU A 63 -41.84 -46.77 12.32
N THR A 64 -41.25 -47.81 12.92
CA THR A 64 -41.20 -49.15 12.33
C THR A 64 -42.60 -49.70 12.06
N LYS A 65 -42.76 -50.56 11.03
CA LYS A 65 -44.07 -51.12 10.65
C LYS A 65 -44.79 -51.85 11.79
N THR A 66 -44.02 -52.45 12.70
CA THR A 66 -44.53 -53.14 13.89
C THR A 66 -44.90 -52.19 15.03
N LYS A 67 -44.66 -50.87 14.88
CA LYS A 67 -44.87 -49.82 15.88
C LYS A 67 -44.13 -50.02 17.21
N LEU A 68 -43.11 -50.89 17.23
CA LEU A 68 -42.34 -51.24 18.43
C LEU A 68 -41.13 -50.31 18.66
N LEU A 69 -40.67 -49.64 17.60
CA LEU A 69 -39.48 -48.81 17.61
C LEU A 69 -39.72 -47.53 16.82
N LEU A 70 -39.41 -46.40 17.45
CA LEU A 70 -39.37 -45.07 16.85
C LEU A 70 -37.91 -44.61 16.83
N LEU A 71 -37.40 -44.30 15.64
CA LEU A 71 -36.12 -43.64 15.46
C LEU A 71 -36.37 -42.16 15.28
N SER A 72 -35.73 -41.33 16.13
CA SER A 72 -35.76 -39.88 16.03
C SER A 72 -34.39 -39.37 15.61
N GLY A 73 -34.33 -38.65 14.50
CA GLY A 73 -33.17 -37.92 14.02
C GLY A 73 -33.17 -36.43 14.42
N ARG A 74 -34.12 -35.99 15.26
CA ARG A 74 -34.26 -34.58 15.67
C ARG A 74 -32.98 -34.00 16.24
N ASP A 75 -32.37 -34.68 17.21
CA ASP A 75 -31.15 -34.18 17.87
C ASP A 75 -30.00 -34.00 16.86
N VAL A 76 -29.86 -34.94 15.92
CA VAL A 76 -28.85 -34.88 14.85
C VAL A 76 -29.15 -33.75 13.88
N GLN A 77 -30.42 -33.56 13.50
CA GLN A 77 -30.84 -32.46 12.63
C GLN A 77 -30.54 -31.11 13.29
N GLU A 78 -30.99 -30.91 14.53
CA GLU A 78 -30.77 -29.67 15.29
C GLU A 78 -29.28 -29.37 15.48
N GLU A 79 -28.47 -30.38 15.80
CA GLU A 79 -27.02 -30.23 15.93
C GLU A 79 -26.36 -29.77 14.62
N LEU A 80 -26.71 -30.43 13.50
CA LEU A 80 -26.17 -30.08 12.18
C LEU A 80 -26.63 -28.70 11.73
N GLU A 81 -27.91 -28.35 11.92
CA GLU A 81 -28.44 -27.02 11.61
C GLU A 81 -27.73 -25.94 12.41
N SER A 82 -27.55 -26.16 13.72
CA SER A 82 -26.83 -25.23 14.59
C SER A 82 -25.37 -25.04 14.14
N LYS A 83 -24.65 -26.13 13.88
CA LYS A 83 -23.24 -26.08 13.43
C LYS A 83 -23.09 -25.42 12.06
N LEU A 84 -23.96 -25.74 11.09
CA LEU A 84 -23.94 -25.12 9.75
C LEU A 84 -24.26 -23.62 9.83
N ASN A 85 -25.25 -23.24 10.65
CA ASN A 85 -25.59 -21.84 10.88
C ASN A 85 -24.42 -21.06 11.51
N ASN A 86 -23.80 -21.62 12.55
CA ASN A 86 -22.67 -20.99 13.23
C ASN A 86 -21.47 -20.86 12.28
N LEU A 87 -21.16 -21.89 11.50
CA LEU A 87 -20.11 -21.85 10.49
C LEU A 87 -20.38 -20.75 9.45
N ARG A 88 -21.60 -20.69 8.91
CA ARG A 88 -21.98 -19.66 7.94
C ARG A 88 -21.87 -18.26 8.54
N LYS A 89 -22.30 -18.06 9.79
CA LYS A 89 -22.14 -16.78 10.50
C LYS A 89 -20.66 -16.40 10.63
N ASN A 90 -19.80 -17.33 11.02
CA ASN A 90 -18.37 -17.09 11.19
C ASN A 90 -17.69 -16.69 9.87
N ILE A 91 -18.01 -17.37 8.76
CA ILE A 91 -17.47 -17.03 7.43
C ILE A 91 -17.93 -15.64 7.00
N LEU A 92 -19.22 -15.33 7.14
CA LEU A 92 -19.76 -14.02 6.74
C LEU A 92 -19.17 -12.89 7.60
N GLU A 93 -19.01 -13.12 8.89
CA GLU A 93 -18.37 -12.15 9.79
C GLU A 93 -16.90 -11.90 9.43
N GLN A 94 -16.16 -12.96 9.09
CA GLN A 94 -14.79 -12.81 8.62
C GLN A 94 -14.70 -12.03 7.31
N VAL A 95 -15.56 -12.35 6.33
CA VAL A 95 -15.63 -11.66 5.03
C VAL A 95 -15.91 -10.17 5.24
N LYS A 96 -16.83 -9.82 6.14
CA LYS A 96 -17.12 -8.42 6.49
C LYS A 96 -15.91 -7.71 7.08
N ASN A 97 -15.25 -8.33 8.05
CA ASN A 97 -14.08 -7.76 8.70
C ASN A 97 -12.91 -7.59 7.72
N GLU A 98 -12.71 -8.55 6.81
CA GLU A 98 -11.72 -8.45 5.73
C GLU A 98 -12.07 -7.30 4.77
N CYS A 99 -13.32 -7.24 4.30
CA CYS A 99 -13.80 -6.20 3.40
C CYS A 99 -13.59 -4.82 4.01
N TRP A 100 -14.01 -4.63 5.27
CA TRP A 100 -13.82 -3.39 6.02
C TRP A 100 -12.34 -3.01 6.13
N SER A 101 -11.49 -3.93 6.60
CA SER A 101 -10.08 -3.67 6.83
C SER A 101 -9.34 -3.30 5.54
N ARG A 102 -9.58 -4.03 4.46
CA ARG A 102 -8.96 -3.77 3.15
C ARG A 102 -9.45 -2.45 2.55
N ASN A 103 -10.76 -2.17 2.64
CA ASN A 103 -11.32 -0.91 2.16
C ASN A 103 -10.65 0.28 2.87
N GLN A 104 -10.55 0.26 4.21
CA GLN A 104 -9.87 1.30 4.98
C GLN A 104 -8.38 1.47 4.60
N GLN A 105 -7.66 0.37 4.39
CA GLN A 105 -6.26 0.42 3.97
C GLN A 105 -6.11 1.05 2.57
N LEU A 106 -6.98 0.69 1.63
CA LEU A 106 -6.98 1.25 0.28
C LEU A 106 -7.35 2.74 0.29
N MET A 107 -8.43 3.12 0.96
CA MET A 107 -8.85 4.52 1.06
C MET A 107 -7.73 5.39 1.65
N LYS A 108 -7.05 4.93 2.71
CA LYS A 108 -5.91 5.62 3.30
C LYS A 108 -4.78 5.80 2.29
N LYS A 109 -4.44 4.74 1.55
CA LYS A 109 -3.36 4.77 0.55
C LYS A 109 -3.69 5.72 -0.61
N LEU A 110 -4.92 5.68 -1.13
CA LEU A 110 -5.39 6.57 -2.19
C LEU A 110 -5.40 8.04 -1.73
N THR A 111 -5.84 8.30 -0.50
CA THR A 111 -5.83 9.64 0.09
C THR A 111 -4.41 10.20 0.25
N GLU A 112 -3.43 9.35 0.59
CA GLU A 112 -2.03 9.75 0.64
C GLU A 112 -1.50 10.22 -0.72
N PHE A 113 -1.82 9.51 -1.81
CA PHE A 113 -1.51 9.94 -3.17
C PHE A 113 -2.16 11.27 -3.51
N LEU A 114 -3.47 11.38 -3.28
CA LEU A 114 -4.25 12.59 -3.57
C LEU A 114 -3.69 13.81 -2.83
N ARG A 115 -3.33 13.67 -1.56
CA ARG A 115 -2.77 14.77 -0.76
C ARG A 115 -1.48 15.32 -1.38
N VAL A 116 -0.64 14.45 -1.93
CA VAL A 116 0.59 14.89 -2.61
C VAL A 116 0.23 15.58 -3.92
N PHE A 117 -0.63 14.98 -4.76
CA PHE A 117 -1.03 15.54 -6.06
C PHE A 117 -1.60 16.96 -5.95
N GLN A 118 -2.35 17.26 -4.90
CA GLN A 118 -2.90 18.59 -4.64
C GLN A 118 -1.84 19.68 -4.37
N THR A 119 -0.60 19.32 -4.06
CA THR A 119 0.48 20.29 -3.74
C THR A 119 1.31 20.72 -4.95
N ILE A 120 1.04 20.16 -6.14
CA ILE A 120 1.90 20.26 -7.32
C ILE A 120 2.26 21.69 -7.78
N ASN A 121 1.42 22.68 -7.48
CA ASN A 121 1.60 24.06 -7.94
C ASN A 121 2.30 24.98 -6.92
N LEU A 122 2.75 24.47 -5.77
CA LEU A 122 3.28 25.31 -4.69
C LEU A 122 4.72 25.78 -4.96
N ASP A 123 5.64 24.85 -5.21
CA ASP A 123 7.05 25.15 -5.45
C ASP A 123 7.76 24.00 -6.19
N ILE A 124 9.06 24.17 -6.43
CA ILE A 124 9.88 23.21 -7.16
C ILE A 124 10.09 21.88 -6.40
N HIS A 125 10.04 21.92 -5.06
CA HIS A 125 10.14 20.73 -4.21
C HIS A 125 8.82 19.96 -4.20
N ALA A 126 7.68 20.64 -4.20
CA ALA A 126 6.36 20.04 -4.35
C ALA A 126 6.21 19.37 -5.72
N ILE A 127 6.68 20.00 -6.79
CA ILE A 127 6.74 19.38 -8.13
C ILE A 127 7.60 18.10 -8.12
N ALA A 128 8.76 18.14 -7.48
CA ALA A 128 9.65 16.99 -7.38
C ALA A 128 9.01 15.83 -6.60
N GLN A 129 8.37 16.15 -5.47
CA GLN A 129 7.65 15.18 -4.64
C GLN A 129 6.46 14.58 -5.39
N CYS A 130 5.68 15.41 -6.09
CA CYS A 130 4.59 14.96 -6.97
C CYS A 130 5.09 14.03 -8.07
N SER A 131 6.20 14.37 -8.72
CA SER A 131 6.79 13.55 -9.78
C SER A 131 7.22 12.17 -9.25
N GLN A 132 7.85 12.13 -8.07
CA GLN A 132 8.20 10.87 -7.43
C GLN A 132 6.95 10.05 -7.09
N LYS A 133 5.97 10.67 -6.44
CA LYS A 133 4.74 9.99 -6.01
C LYS A 133 3.90 9.52 -7.21
N LEU A 134 3.94 10.25 -8.33
CA LEU A 134 3.34 9.84 -9.59
C LEU A 134 4.00 8.57 -10.14
N ASN A 135 5.33 8.49 -10.12
CA ASN A 135 6.05 7.28 -10.55
C ASN A 135 5.68 6.08 -9.68
N GLU A 136 5.67 6.25 -8.35
CA GLU A 136 5.22 5.22 -7.41
C GLU A 136 3.76 4.78 -7.70
N ALA A 137 2.87 5.73 -7.94
CA ALA A 137 1.47 5.46 -8.28
C ALA A 137 1.35 4.67 -9.59
N ASN A 138 2.16 4.99 -10.60
CA ASN A 138 2.17 4.30 -11.88
C ASN A 138 2.68 2.86 -11.75
N GLU A 139 3.75 2.63 -10.98
CA GLU A 139 4.29 1.29 -10.71
C GLU A 139 3.27 0.41 -9.97
N GLN A 140 2.54 0.99 -9.02
CA GLN A 140 1.57 0.27 -8.20
C GLN A 140 0.17 0.19 -8.81
N TYR A 141 -0.09 0.82 -9.95
CA TYR A 141 -1.44 1.00 -10.49
C TYR A 141 -2.20 -0.31 -10.69
N CYS A 142 -1.58 -1.29 -11.36
CA CYS A 142 -2.21 -2.59 -11.63
C CYS A 142 -2.57 -3.31 -10.32
N HIS A 143 -1.67 -3.28 -9.34
CA HIS A 143 -1.92 -3.89 -8.04
C HIS A 143 -3.06 -3.17 -7.29
N LEU A 144 -3.12 -1.83 -7.34
CA LEU A 144 -4.19 -1.06 -6.71
C LEU A 144 -5.55 -1.38 -7.35
N GLU A 145 -5.59 -1.48 -8.68
CA GLU A 145 -6.80 -1.86 -9.42
C GLU A 145 -7.28 -3.26 -9.03
N GLU A 146 -6.39 -4.25 -8.98
CA GLU A 146 -6.71 -5.61 -8.51
C GLU A 146 -7.26 -5.63 -7.08
N GLN A 147 -6.70 -4.80 -6.19
CA GLN A 147 -7.19 -4.72 -4.81
C GLN A 147 -8.57 -4.06 -4.71
N VAL A 148 -8.83 -3.01 -5.50
CA VAL A 148 -10.16 -2.38 -5.58
C VAL A 148 -11.17 -3.39 -6.09
N GLU A 149 -10.86 -4.12 -7.16
CA GLU A 149 -11.76 -5.12 -7.73
C GLU A 149 -12.03 -6.29 -6.77
N TYR A 150 -11.00 -6.71 -6.04
CA TYR A 150 -11.16 -7.74 -5.01
C TYR A 150 -12.10 -7.27 -3.89
N VAL A 151 -11.93 -6.03 -3.39
CA VAL A 151 -12.81 -5.46 -2.36
C VAL A 151 -14.24 -5.32 -2.87
N ARG A 152 -14.44 -4.86 -4.12
CA ARG A 152 -15.76 -4.82 -4.75
C ARG A 152 -16.41 -6.20 -4.82
N SER A 153 -15.64 -7.21 -5.20
CA SER A 153 -16.12 -8.59 -5.23
C SER A 153 -16.49 -9.14 -3.84
N LEU A 154 -15.80 -8.70 -2.77
CA LEU A 154 -16.21 -8.99 -1.39
C LEU A 154 -17.52 -8.28 -1.03
N HIS A 155 -17.69 -7.01 -1.40
CA HIS A 155 -18.95 -6.28 -1.22
C HIS A 155 -20.11 -7.00 -1.92
N ASP A 156 -19.92 -7.47 -3.15
CA ASP A 156 -20.94 -8.24 -3.88
C ASP A 156 -21.25 -9.58 -3.21
N LEU A 157 -20.24 -10.29 -2.69
CA LEU A 157 -20.45 -11.51 -1.92
C LEU A 157 -21.30 -11.25 -0.67
N ILE A 158 -21.00 -10.18 0.07
CA ILE A 158 -21.76 -9.76 1.25
C ILE A 158 -23.20 -9.42 0.85
N ARG A 159 -23.39 -8.59 -0.19
CA ARG A 159 -24.71 -8.16 -0.67
C ARG A 159 -25.59 -9.36 -1.06
N ASN A 160 -25.02 -10.35 -1.72
CA ASN A 160 -25.75 -11.53 -2.19
C ASN A 160 -26.08 -12.56 -1.09
N HIS A 161 -25.43 -12.48 0.08
CA HIS A 161 -25.52 -13.52 1.11
C HIS A 161 -25.86 -13.04 2.52
N CYS A 162 -25.81 -11.73 2.78
CA CYS A 162 -26.22 -11.08 4.03
C CYS A 162 -27.49 -10.24 3.83
N VAL A 163 -28.58 -10.61 4.49
CA VAL A 163 -29.89 -9.92 4.38
C VAL A 163 -29.95 -8.63 5.21
N LEU A 164 -29.05 -8.42 6.19
CA LEU A 164 -29.25 -7.47 7.29
C LEU A 164 -28.22 -6.33 7.42
N PHE A 165 -27.39 -6.02 6.42
CA PHE A 165 -26.25 -5.09 6.65
C PHE A 165 -25.90 -4.20 5.47
N ILE A 166 -26.87 -3.40 5.02
CA ILE A 166 -26.80 -2.74 3.70
C ILE A 166 -26.24 -1.31 3.77
N SER A 167 -26.62 -0.47 4.73
CA SER A 167 -26.32 0.98 4.64
C SER A 167 -24.86 1.38 4.89
N GLU A 168 -24.22 0.92 5.97
CA GLU A 168 -22.84 1.32 6.30
C GLU A 168 -21.83 0.73 5.31
N ASN A 169 -22.08 -0.51 4.85
CA ASN A 169 -21.22 -1.19 3.90
C ASN A 169 -21.33 -0.60 2.48
N GLU A 170 -22.52 -0.18 2.07
CA GLU A 170 -22.72 0.53 0.80
C GLU A 170 -22.09 1.93 0.80
N THR A 171 -22.17 2.65 1.92
CA THR A 171 -21.53 3.97 2.03
C THR A 171 -20.01 3.87 1.84
N LEU A 172 -19.39 2.84 2.40
CA LEU A 172 -17.95 2.59 2.22
C LEU A 172 -17.58 2.10 0.82
N ASP A 173 -18.42 1.29 0.18
CA ASP A 173 -18.22 0.86 -1.21
C ASP A 173 -18.22 2.09 -2.13
N ILE A 174 -19.23 2.95 -2.00
CA ILE A 174 -19.34 4.20 -2.77
C ILE A 174 -18.13 5.10 -2.50
N ALA A 175 -17.76 5.32 -1.24
CA ALA A 175 -16.64 6.19 -0.89
C ALA A 175 -15.29 5.67 -1.43
N LEU A 176 -15.09 4.36 -1.50
CA LEU A 176 -13.91 3.76 -2.13
C LEU A 176 -13.87 4.05 -3.63
N LEU A 177 -15.00 3.93 -4.31
CA LEU A 177 -15.11 4.21 -5.74
C LEU A 177 -14.87 5.68 -6.06
N ASP A 178 -15.48 6.58 -5.29
CA ASP A 178 -15.26 8.02 -5.43
C ASP A 178 -13.78 8.38 -5.28
N LEU A 179 -13.09 7.79 -4.28
CA LEU A 179 -11.66 7.98 -4.09
C LEU A 179 -10.82 7.37 -5.20
N TRP A 180 -11.20 6.20 -5.71
CA TRP A 180 -10.52 5.53 -6.81
C TRP A 180 -10.64 6.33 -8.12
N GLU A 181 -11.82 6.87 -8.42
CA GLU A 181 -12.06 7.74 -9.56
C GLU A 181 -11.28 9.06 -9.42
N ALA A 182 -11.34 9.70 -8.25
CA ALA A 182 -10.56 10.91 -7.97
C ALA A 182 -9.05 10.64 -8.12
N PHE A 183 -8.54 9.52 -7.62
CA PHE A 183 -7.13 9.14 -7.77
C PHE A 183 -6.75 8.99 -9.24
N GLN A 184 -7.55 8.29 -10.04
CA GLN A 184 -7.28 8.10 -11.47
C GLN A 184 -7.27 9.42 -12.23
N PHE A 185 -8.25 10.29 -11.93
CA PHE A 185 -8.36 11.61 -12.51
C PHE A 185 -7.16 12.49 -12.15
N GLU A 186 -6.87 12.66 -10.85
CA GLU A 186 -5.76 13.50 -10.37
C GLU A 186 -4.40 12.98 -10.86
N ARG A 187 -4.20 11.66 -10.90
CA ARG A 187 -2.97 11.07 -11.46
C ARG A 187 -2.78 11.47 -12.93
N SER A 188 -3.85 11.46 -13.71
CA SER A 188 -3.82 11.85 -15.13
C SER A 188 -3.55 13.35 -15.28
N GLN A 189 -4.22 14.18 -14.48
CA GLN A 189 -4.01 15.63 -14.43
C GLN A 189 -2.57 16.00 -14.07
N VAL A 190 -2.02 15.36 -13.04
CA VAL A 190 -0.63 15.56 -12.60
C VAL A 190 0.34 15.12 -13.68
N SER A 191 0.12 13.97 -14.32
CA SER A 191 0.95 13.51 -15.43
C SER A 191 0.95 14.52 -16.58
N GLU A 192 -0.21 14.99 -17.01
CA GLU A 192 -0.34 15.99 -18.08
C GLU A 192 0.32 17.33 -17.69
N PHE A 193 0.10 17.78 -16.46
CA PHE A 193 0.72 18.99 -15.94
C PHE A 193 2.25 18.91 -15.97
N LEU A 194 2.84 17.85 -15.43
CA LEU A 194 4.29 17.68 -15.40
C LEU A 194 4.87 17.59 -16.82
N LEU A 195 4.17 16.90 -17.74
CA LEU A 195 4.55 16.83 -19.15
C LEU A 195 4.52 18.21 -19.82
N SER A 196 3.44 18.99 -19.64
CA SER A 196 3.28 20.31 -20.25
C SER A 196 4.30 21.34 -19.74
N LYS A 197 4.69 21.25 -18.45
CA LYS A 197 5.65 22.15 -17.81
C LYS A 197 7.09 21.70 -17.95
N ARG A 198 7.34 20.54 -18.56
CA ARG A 198 8.68 19.95 -18.67
C ARG A 198 9.70 20.90 -19.28
N HIS A 199 9.33 21.60 -20.34
CA HIS A 199 10.22 22.52 -21.06
C HIS A 199 10.54 23.80 -20.28
N ALA A 200 9.78 24.13 -19.23
CA ALA A 200 10.05 25.27 -18.35
C ALA A 200 10.78 24.85 -17.06
N ILE A 201 10.38 23.73 -16.46
CA ILE A 201 10.92 23.25 -15.19
C ILE A 201 12.33 22.69 -15.37
N VAL A 202 12.60 21.90 -16.42
CA VAL A 202 13.93 21.29 -16.62
C VAL A 202 15.04 22.34 -16.73
N PRO A 203 14.92 23.38 -17.59
CA PRO A 203 15.95 24.43 -17.65
C PRO A 203 16.09 25.20 -16.34
N LYS A 204 14.97 25.42 -15.61
CA LYS A 204 15.02 26.12 -14.32
C LYS A 204 15.76 25.31 -13.26
N LEU A 205 15.53 24.00 -13.19
CA LEU A 205 16.28 23.09 -12.32
C LEU A 205 17.77 23.10 -12.66
N GLN A 206 18.12 23.03 -13.95
CA GLN A 206 19.52 23.09 -14.40
C GLN A 206 20.18 24.41 -14.00
N GLN A 207 19.47 25.55 -14.15
CA GLN A 207 19.96 26.86 -13.72
C GLN A 207 20.21 26.92 -12.21
N LEU A 208 19.27 26.44 -11.39
CA LEU A 208 19.41 26.43 -9.94
C LEU A 208 20.54 25.51 -9.47
N MET A 209 20.69 24.35 -10.12
CA MET A 209 21.81 23.44 -9.87
C MET A 209 23.15 24.09 -10.21
N ALA A 210 23.26 24.74 -11.37
CA ALA A 210 24.47 25.45 -11.77
C ALA A 210 24.82 26.58 -10.80
N ALA A 211 23.83 27.34 -10.34
CA ALA A 211 24.03 28.42 -9.36
C ALA A 211 24.50 27.88 -8.00
N ALA A 212 23.83 26.85 -7.46
CA ALA A 212 24.22 26.24 -6.19
C ALA A 212 25.64 25.66 -6.25
N LEU A 213 26.01 25.09 -7.40
CA LEU A 213 27.35 24.57 -7.58
C LEU A 213 28.42 25.66 -7.74
N ALA A 214 28.14 26.74 -8.47
CA ALA A 214 29.02 27.89 -8.54
C ALA A 214 29.23 28.53 -7.15
N GLU A 215 28.19 28.53 -6.31
CA GLU A 215 28.31 28.95 -4.91
C GLU A 215 29.22 28.01 -4.11
N LEU A 216 29.07 26.68 -4.23
CA LEU A 216 29.96 25.71 -3.58
C LEU A 216 31.43 25.91 -4.01
N GLU A 217 31.69 26.16 -5.29
CA GLU A 217 33.03 26.48 -5.80
C GLU A 217 33.55 27.79 -5.23
N GLY A 218 32.71 28.83 -5.18
CA GLY A 218 33.06 30.12 -4.57
C GLY A 218 33.39 30.00 -3.08
N LEU A 219 32.67 29.17 -2.32
CA LEU A 219 32.93 28.90 -0.90
C LEU A 219 34.26 28.15 -0.72
N LEU A 220 34.55 27.16 -1.57
CA LEU A 220 35.85 26.47 -1.58
C LEU A 220 37.01 27.42 -1.88
N VAL A 221 36.87 28.26 -2.92
CA VAL A 221 37.90 29.26 -3.26
C VAL A 221 38.11 30.22 -2.10
N LYS A 222 37.05 30.72 -1.45
CA LYS A 222 37.16 31.60 -0.28
C LYS A 222 37.91 30.93 0.87
N ALA A 223 37.59 29.67 1.18
CA ALA A 223 38.27 28.92 2.24
C ALA A 223 39.75 28.64 1.91
N LEU A 224 40.09 28.55 0.62
CA LEU A 224 41.45 28.32 0.11
C LEU A 224 42.24 29.61 -0.17
N SER A 225 41.71 30.79 0.18
CA SER A 225 42.30 32.09 -0.19
C SER A 225 42.50 33.04 1.00
N GLY A 226 43.43 33.99 0.82
CA GLY A 226 43.55 35.20 1.65
C GLY A 226 43.78 34.92 3.15
N PRO A 227 42.90 35.42 4.05
CA PRO A 227 43.11 35.43 5.50
C PRO A 227 43.15 34.02 6.13
N PHE A 228 42.57 33.01 5.49
CA PHE A 228 42.59 31.62 5.99
C PHE A 228 43.92 30.91 5.74
N MET A 229 44.76 31.46 4.85
CA MET A 229 46.09 30.95 4.52
C MET A 229 47.21 31.80 5.12
N ASP A 230 46.89 32.97 5.66
CA ASP A 230 47.83 33.93 6.25
C ASP A 230 48.08 33.62 7.74
N PRO A 231 49.32 33.22 8.13
CA PRO A 231 49.65 32.87 9.51
C PRO A 231 49.68 34.07 10.47
N SER A 232 49.51 35.30 9.98
CA SER A 232 49.46 36.51 10.82
C SER A 232 48.06 36.85 11.36
N GLN A 233 47.03 36.09 10.97
CA GLN A 233 45.64 36.32 11.37
C GLN A 233 45.31 35.77 12.76
N GLU A 234 44.33 36.38 13.44
CA GLU A 234 43.87 35.96 14.76
C GLU A 234 43.14 34.61 14.71
N GLN A 235 43.73 33.58 15.32
CA GLN A 235 43.25 32.19 15.28
C GLN A 235 41.76 32.03 15.60
N ARG A 236 41.27 32.65 16.69
CA ARG A 236 39.87 32.49 17.13
C ARG A 236 38.87 33.12 16.14
N SER A 237 39.23 34.23 15.52
CA SER A 237 38.42 34.89 14.49
C SER A 237 38.37 34.04 13.22
N THR A 238 39.52 33.49 12.81
CA THR A 238 39.66 32.59 11.66
C THR A 238 38.84 31.30 11.83
N GLU A 239 38.90 30.65 12.99
CA GLU A 239 38.11 29.43 13.30
C GLU A 239 36.60 29.69 13.24
N GLN A 240 36.12 30.80 13.81
CA GLN A 240 34.70 31.16 13.76
C GLN A 240 34.21 31.43 12.34
N GLN A 241 35.02 32.13 11.53
CA GLN A 241 34.70 32.38 10.12
C GLN A 241 34.71 31.10 9.29
N LEU A 242 35.65 30.17 9.57
CA LEU A 242 35.71 28.87 8.91
C LEU A 242 34.48 28.01 9.23
N GLY A 243 34.05 27.99 10.50
CA GLY A 243 32.84 27.28 10.92
C GLY A 243 31.57 27.85 10.29
N ALA A 244 31.49 29.17 10.10
CA ALA A 244 30.39 29.79 9.37
C ALA A 244 30.39 29.39 7.87
N LEU A 245 31.56 29.38 7.24
CA LEU A 245 31.76 28.91 5.87
C LEU A 245 31.40 27.44 5.69
N GLU A 246 31.78 26.58 6.63
CA GLU A 246 31.44 25.15 6.63
C GLU A 246 29.93 24.93 6.70
N ASN A 247 29.24 25.62 7.63
CA ASN A 247 27.80 25.54 7.74
C ASN A 247 27.11 26.01 6.44
N GLN A 248 27.58 27.09 5.83
CA GLN A 248 27.06 27.54 4.55
C GLN A 248 27.31 26.51 3.44
N PHE A 249 28.49 25.92 3.38
CA PHE A 249 28.83 24.88 2.41
C PHE A 249 27.92 23.65 2.54
N LEU A 250 27.70 23.17 3.76
CA LEU A 250 26.83 22.02 4.03
C LEU A 250 25.36 22.30 3.65
N ASN A 251 24.86 23.50 3.96
CA ASN A 251 23.51 23.92 3.58
C ASN A 251 23.33 23.99 2.05
N THR A 252 24.28 24.61 1.35
CA THR A 252 24.25 24.70 -0.12
C THR A 252 24.41 23.32 -0.77
N LEU A 253 25.21 22.43 -0.17
CA LEU A 253 25.36 21.05 -0.63
C LEU A 253 24.06 20.24 -0.46
N SER A 254 23.37 20.40 0.66
CA SER A 254 22.05 19.79 0.90
C SER A 254 21.04 20.24 -0.15
N ASN A 255 20.98 21.56 -0.41
CA ASN A 255 20.11 22.12 -1.44
C ASN A 255 20.45 21.58 -2.84
N PHE A 256 21.74 21.52 -3.21
CA PHE A 256 22.19 20.97 -4.49
C PHE A 256 21.76 19.50 -4.66
N ASN A 257 21.89 18.69 -3.61
CA ASN A 257 21.45 17.29 -3.63
C ASN A 257 19.93 17.18 -3.81
N ALA A 258 19.15 18.04 -3.15
CA ALA A 258 17.70 18.09 -3.31
C ALA A 258 17.29 18.47 -4.75
N LEU A 259 17.97 19.45 -5.36
CA LEU A 259 17.74 19.84 -6.77
C LEU A 259 18.09 18.71 -7.75
N CYS A 260 19.20 18.00 -7.51
CA CYS A 260 19.59 16.85 -8.31
C CYS A 260 18.58 15.70 -8.21
N TYR A 261 18.05 15.47 -7.01
CA TYR A 261 17.00 14.51 -6.78
C TYR A 261 15.71 14.88 -7.52
N ALA A 262 15.29 16.14 -7.44
CA ALA A 262 14.14 16.67 -8.18
C ALA A 262 14.30 16.48 -9.70
N TYR A 263 15.47 16.81 -10.23
CA TYR A 263 15.78 16.63 -11.65
C TYR A 263 15.69 15.16 -12.08
N ARG A 264 16.24 14.23 -11.29
CA ARG A 264 16.19 12.80 -11.56
C ARG A 264 14.76 12.28 -11.58
N SER A 265 13.98 12.59 -10.55
CA SER A 265 12.59 12.16 -10.43
C SER A 265 11.73 12.67 -11.59
N PHE A 266 12.01 13.88 -12.07
CA PHE A 266 11.25 14.54 -13.13
C PHE A 266 11.67 14.15 -14.55
N THR A 267 12.94 13.82 -14.77
CA THR A 267 13.47 13.50 -16.11
C THR A 267 13.75 12.03 -16.35
N GLY A 268 13.79 11.21 -15.29
CA GLY A 268 14.26 9.83 -15.33
C GLY A 268 15.72 9.69 -15.76
N THR A 269 16.48 10.79 -15.79
CA THR A 269 17.84 10.83 -16.35
C THR A 269 18.88 10.86 -15.24
N ASP A 270 19.88 9.98 -15.33
CA ASP A 270 20.96 9.93 -14.36
C ASP A 270 21.95 11.10 -14.47
N LEU A 271 22.48 11.50 -13.31
CA LEU A 271 23.45 12.59 -13.12
C LEU A 271 24.72 12.45 -13.99
N HIS A 272 25.07 11.24 -14.44
CA HIS A 272 26.19 11.04 -15.35
C HIS A 272 26.03 11.75 -16.70
N ARG A 273 24.79 11.96 -17.18
CA ARG A 273 24.52 12.75 -18.39
C ARG A 273 24.51 14.26 -18.16
N LEU A 274 24.30 14.71 -16.92
CA LEU A 274 24.35 16.13 -16.54
C LEU A 274 25.78 16.71 -16.58
N HIS A 275 26.82 15.88 -16.38
CA HIS A 275 28.22 16.31 -16.56
C HIS A 275 28.47 16.91 -17.95
N PHE A 276 27.84 16.34 -18.98
CA PHE A 276 28.02 16.78 -20.36
C PHE A 276 27.20 18.04 -20.69
N HIS A 277 26.01 18.19 -20.09
CA HIS A 277 25.14 19.35 -20.33
C HIS A 277 25.51 20.59 -19.51
N LEU A 278 26.08 20.42 -18.32
CA LEU A 278 26.52 21.53 -17.47
C LEU A 278 28.00 21.90 -17.66
N GLY A 279 28.73 21.22 -18.55
CA GLY A 279 30.16 21.48 -18.79
C GLY A 279 31.04 21.19 -17.57
N MET A 280 30.70 20.15 -16.79
CA MET A 280 31.13 20.00 -15.40
C MET A 280 32.24 18.95 -15.22
N GLY A 281 33.42 19.39 -14.79
CA GLY A 281 34.51 18.54 -14.33
C GLY A 281 34.37 18.10 -12.87
N CYS A 282 34.41 16.77 -12.67
CA CYS A 282 34.57 16.00 -11.42
C CYS A 282 33.43 15.91 -10.38
N PRO A 283 33.22 14.71 -9.78
CA PRO A 283 32.09 14.37 -8.91
C PRO A 283 32.17 15.00 -7.51
N THR A 284 31.00 15.26 -6.93
CA THR A 284 30.72 15.75 -5.57
C THR A 284 31.55 15.06 -4.47
N LYS A 285 31.91 13.77 -4.63
CA LYS A 285 32.79 13.04 -3.70
C LYS A 285 34.20 13.62 -3.61
N ILE A 286 34.76 14.11 -4.71
CA ILE A 286 36.08 14.76 -4.71
C ILE A 286 35.99 16.10 -3.97
N ARG A 287 34.87 16.84 -4.14
CA ARG A 287 34.67 18.17 -3.55
C ARG A 287 34.42 18.13 -2.03
N VAL A 288 33.68 17.13 -1.53
CA VAL A 288 33.54 16.88 -0.07
C VAL A 288 34.88 16.44 0.54
N GLY A 289 35.63 15.58 -0.17
CA GLY A 289 36.99 15.22 0.23
C GLY A 289 37.95 16.43 0.23
N THR A 290 37.74 17.38 -0.69
CA THR A 290 38.52 18.63 -0.76
C THR A 290 38.21 19.51 0.45
N TRP A 291 36.95 19.68 0.85
CA TRP A 291 36.61 20.42 2.07
C TRP A 291 37.16 19.75 3.34
N GLY A 292 37.09 18.41 3.45
CA GLY A 292 37.69 17.68 4.56
C GLY A 292 39.21 17.85 4.66
N LEU A 293 39.89 17.88 3.50
CA LEU A 293 41.33 18.19 3.44
C LEU A 293 41.61 19.64 3.82
N VAL A 294 40.83 20.60 3.32
CA VAL A 294 40.98 22.03 3.64
C VAL A 294 40.75 22.31 5.12
N SER A 295 39.70 21.76 5.72
CA SER A 295 39.43 21.85 7.15
C SER A 295 40.58 21.23 7.97
N SER A 296 41.09 20.05 7.58
CA SER A 296 42.21 19.40 8.26
C SER A 296 43.55 20.13 8.14
N VAL A 297 43.80 20.84 7.03
CA VAL A 297 45.04 21.60 6.77
C VAL A 297 45.03 22.95 7.47
N ILE A 298 43.85 23.55 7.65
CA ILE A 298 43.68 24.84 8.31
C ILE A 298 43.59 24.67 9.85
N LEU A 299 42.96 23.61 10.34
CA LEU A 299 42.78 23.34 11.78
C LEU A 299 43.93 22.59 12.47
N ASN A 300 44.87 21.97 11.72
CA ASN A 300 46.06 21.30 12.29
C ASN A 300 47.36 22.14 12.16
N LYS A 301 47.27 23.46 11.96
CA LYS A 301 48.47 24.30 12.08
C LYS A 301 48.79 24.48 13.58
N PRO A 302 50.04 24.23 14.02
CA PRO A 302 50.45 24.37 15.41
C PRO A 302 50.42 25.81 15.92
#